data_AF-A0A354NY77-F1
#
_entry.id   AF-A0A354NY77-F1
#
_cell.length_a   1.000
_cell.length_b   1.000
_cell.length_c   1.000
_cell.angle_alpha   90.00
_cell.angle_beta   90.00
_cell.angle_gamma   90.00
#
_symmetry.space_group_name_H-M   'P 1'
#
loop_
_entity.id
_entity.type
_entity.pdbx_description
1 polymer ?
#
loop_
_entity_poly.entity_id
_entity_poly.type
_entity_poly.pdbx_seq_one_letter_code
_entity_poly.pdbx_strand_id
1 'polypeptide(L)'
;YLDPITHMALTVQGFAEAVAEFAKLSPAKWLALGGGGYDLHAVARAWTLAYGVMSEQEFGSEIPESYSTAYDVASLFDPAEVNVQDQVRKDALAFADASVQAIHRIIYPAHGLQGI
;
A
#
# COMPACT_ATOMS: atom_id res chain seq x y z
N TYR A 1 8.97 3.45 -1.65
CA TYR A 1 9.69 4.38 -0.75
C TYR A 1 10.61 5.34 -1.52
N LEU A 2 10.89 5.08 -2.81
CA LEU A 2 11.73 5.92 -3.68
C LEU A 2 10.96 6.98 -4.48
N ASP A 3 9.63 7.01 -4.35
CA ASP A 3 8.81 8.00 -5.03
C ASP A 3 9.21 9.42 -4.59
N PRO A 4 9.48 10.32 -5.56
CA PRO A 4 10.08 11.62 -5.27
C PRO A 4 9.18 12.61 -4.55
N ILE A 5 7.87 12.35 -4.45
CA ILE A 5 6.92 13.31 -3.87
C ILE A 5 6.20 12.78 -2.63
N THR A 6 6.58 11.61 -2.11
CA THR A 6 6.09 11.10 -0.84
C THR A 6 7.23 10.77 0.11
N HIS A 7 7.00 11.00 1.40
CA HIS A 7 7.95 10.74 2.47
C HIS A 7 7.47 9.62 3.41
N MET A 8 6.48 8.82 2.97
CA MET A 8 5.87 7.78 3.80
C MET A 8 6.77 6.57 4.08
N ALA A 9 7.87 6.41 3.34
CA ALA A 9 8.82 5.31 3.53
C ALA A 9 8.17 3.89 3.44
N LEU A 10 7.15 3.73 2.60
CA LEU A 10 6.45 2.45 2.39
C LEU A 10 7.07 1.62 1.26
N THR A 11 7.12 0.30 1.44
CA THR A 11 7.51 -0.66 0.40
C THR A 11 6.32 -1.13 -0.43
N VAL A 12 6.59 -1.73 -1.58
CA VAL A 12 5.54 -2.32 -2.45
C VAL A 12 4.82 -3.48 -1.75
N GLN A 13 5.51 -4.27 -0.93
CA GLN A 13 4.86 -5.30 -0.10
C GLN A 13 4.01 -4.67 1.01
N GLY A 14 4.43 -3.56 1.63
CA GLY A 14 3.62 -2.84 2.61
C GLY A 14 2.33 -2.26 2.00
N PHE A 15 2.38 -1.83 0.73
CA PHE A 15 1.18 -1.45 -0.02
C PHE A 15 0.26 -2.65 -0.25
N ALA A 16 0.80 -3.80 -0.65
CA ALA A 16 0.02 -5.02 -0.87
C ALA A 16 -0.68 -5.51 0.42
N GLU A 17 -0.02 -5.41 1.58
CA GLU A 17 -0.64 -5.74 2.88
C GLU A 17 -1.87 -4.85 3.17
N ALA A 18 -1.81 -3.55 2.86
CA ALA A 18 -2.97 -2.67 3.01
C ALA A 18 -4.13 -3.10 2.09
N VAL A 19 -3.84 -3.55 0.86
CA VAL A 19 -4.84 -4.11 -0.05
C VAL A 19 -5.42 -5.42 0.51
N ALA A 20 -4.58 -6.26 1.14
CA ALA A 20 -5.03 -7.51 1.77
C ALA A 20 -5.99 -7.26 2.94
N GLU A 21 -5.80 -6.20 3.73
CA GLU A 21 -6.78 -5.79 4.75
C GLU A 21 -8.14 -5.42 4.13
N PHE A 22 -8.17 -4.75 2.97
CA PHE A 22 -9.43 -4.47 2.28
C PHE A 22 -10.12 -5.74 1.76
N ALA A 23 -9.35 -6.73 1.32
CA ALA A 23 -9.88 -8.02 0.87
C ALA A 23 -10.68 -8.72 1.98
N LYS A 24 -10.25 -8.60 3.24
CA LYS A 24 -10.95 -9.16 4.42
C LYS A 24 -12.29 -8.47 4.66
N LEU A 25 -12.42 -7.20 4.30
CA LEU A 25 -13.62 -6.38 4.54
C LEU A 25 -14.63 -6.46 3.39
N SER A 26 -14.19 -6.74 2.16
CA SER A 26 -15.05 -6.81 0.97
C SER A 26 -14.62 -7.94 0.01
N PRO A 27 -14.98 -9.20 0.31
CA PRO A 27 -14.34 -10.38 -0.28
C PRO A 27 -14.76 -10.74 -1.71
N ALA A 28 -15.35 -9.84 -2.51
CA ALA A 28 -15.95 -10.28 -3.79
C ALA A 28 -15.90 -9.29 -4.96
N LYS A 29 -15.82 -7.98 -4.72
CA LYS A 29 -15.90 -7.00 -5.82
C LYS A 29 -14.95 -5.85 -5.60
N TRP A 30 -14.03 -5.68 -6.54
CA TRP A 30 -13.09 -4.58 -6.56
C TRP A 30 -13.52 -3.51 -7.57
N LEU A 31 -13.61 -2.27 -7.10
CA LEU A 31 -13.43 -1.11 -7.96
C LEU A 31 -12.07 -0.51 -7.61
N ALA A 32 -11.02 -1.03 -8.26
CA ALA A 32 -9.66 -0.56 -8.02
C ALA A 32 -9.34 0.59 -8.98
N LEU A 33 -8.92 1.72 -8.43
CA LEU A 33 -8.57 2.92 -9.20
C LEU A 33 -7.09 3.25 -8.99
N GLY A 34 -6.45 3.72 -10.05
CA GLY A 34 -5.11 4.31 -9.99
C GLY A 34 -5.08 5.63 -9.23
N GLY A 35 -3.93 6.30 -9.29
CA GLY A 35 -3.73 7.60 -8.68
C GLY A 35 -2.33 8.12 -8.98
N GLY A 36 -1.79 8.94 -8.07
CA GLY A 36 -0.40 9.37 -8.12
C GLY A 36 0.58 8.20 -7.91
N GLY A 37 1.79 8.38 -8.41
CA GLY A 37 2.87 7.40 -8.34
C GLY A 37 3.92 7.75 -9.38
N TYR A 38 5.06 8.24 -8.92
CA TYR A 38 6.03 8.99 -9.73
C TYR A 38 7.39 8.30 -9.80
N ASP A 39 7.58 7.22 -9.03
CA ASP A 39 8.49 6.13 -9.39
C ASP A 39 7.69 5.08 -10.18
N LEU A 40 7.81 5.10 -11.51
CA LEU A 40 7.04 4.24 -12.41
C LEU A 40 7.30 2.75 -12.18
N HIS A 41 8.50 2.37 -11.78
CA HIS A 41 8.85 0.97 -11.53
C HIS A 41 8.28 0.49 -10.19
N ALA A 42 8.29 1.34 -9.16
CA ALA A 42 7.58 1.05 -7.92
C ALA A 42 6.06 0.95 -8.14
N VAL A 43 5.48 1.82 -8.96
CA VAL A 43 4.04 1.78 -9.31
C VAL A 43 3.69 0.46 -9.98
N ALA A 44 4.43 0.06 -11.01
CA ALA A 44 4.18 -1.20 -11.71
C ALA A 44 4.23 -2.40 -10.77
N ARG A 45 5.25 -2.48 -9.91
CA ARG A 45 5.41 -3.58 -8.94
C ARG A 45 4.33 -3.59 -7.87
N ALA A 46 3.98 -2.42 -7.31
CA ALA A 46 2.92 -2.28 -6.32
C ALA A 46 1.56 -2.74 -6.87
N TRP A 47 1.23 -2.35 -8.11
CA TRP A 47 -0.01 -2.76 -8.76
C TRP A 47 -0.03 -4.24 -9.16
N THR A 48 1.11 -4.82 -9.53
CA THR A 48 1.22 -6.27 -9.74
C THR A 48 0.91 -7.04 -8.46
N LEU A 49 1.47 -6.62 -7.31
CA LEU A 49 1.18 -7.27 -6.03
C LEU A 49 -0.29 -7.08 -5.60
N ALA A 50 -0.82 -5.86 -5.76
CA ALA A 50 -2.23 -5.59 -5.47
C ALA A 50 -3.16 -6.42 -6.36
N TYR A 51 -2.83 -6.61 -7.64
CA TYR A 51 -3.56 -7.51 -8.53
C TYR A 51 -3.50 -8.96 -8.03
N GLY A 52 -2.35 -9.42 -7.51
CA GLY A 52 -2.23 -10.73 -6.87
C GLY A 52 -3.24 -10.91 -5.74
N VAL A 53 -3.30 -9.94 -4.83
CA VAL A 53 -4.31 -9.93 -3.75
C VAL A 53 -5.74 -9.98 -4.30
N MET A 54 -6.08 -9.12 -5.26
CA MET A 54 -7.45 -9.02 -5.80
C MET A 54 -7.89 -10.24 -6.60
N SER A 55 -6.94 -10.93 -7.24
CA SER A 55 -7.17 -12.12 -8.06
C SER A 55 -6.88 -13.43 -7.33
N GLU A 56 -6.58 -13.37 -6.03
CA GLU A 56 -6.25 -14.51 -5.17
C GLU A 56 -5.07 -15.34 -5.71
N GLN A 57 -4.07 -14.65 -6.27
CA GLN A 57 -2.84 -15.23 -6.81
C GLN A 57 -1.62 -14.75 -6.03
N GLU A 58 -0.73 -15.69 -5.72
CA GLU A 58 0.56 -15.38 -5.12
C GLU A 58 1.63 -15.26 -6.21
N PHE A 59 2.43 -14.19 -6.13
CA PHE A 59 3.55 -13.97 -7.03
C PHE A 59 4.87 -14.06 -6.26
N GLY A 60 5.85 -14.75 -6.84
CA GLY A 60 7.21 -14.79 -6.33
C GLY A 60 7.97 -13.49 -6.59
N SER A 61 9.23 -13.46 -6.18
CA SER A 61 10.10 -12.29 -6.34
C SER A 61 10.56 -12.07 -7.80
N GLU A 62 10.42 -13.08 -8.65
CA GLU A 62 10.96 -13.13 -9.99
C GLU A 62 10.30 -12.09 -10.91
N ILE A 63 11.13 -11.42 -11.71
CA ILE A 63 10.68 -10.53 -12.77
C ILE A 63 10.82 -11.24 -14.12
N PRO A 64 9.83 -11.17 -15.02
CA PRO A 64 9.97 -11.70 -16.37
C PRO A 64 11.24 -11.16 -17.06
N GLU A 65 12.02 -12.04 -17.69
CA GLU A 65 13.31 -11.69 -18.30
C GLU A 65 13.21 -10.51 -19.28
N SER A 66 12.14 -10.47 -20.08
CA SER A 66 11.87 -9.38 -21.02
C SER A 66 11.69 -8.02 -20.31
N TYR A 67 11.07 -8.01 -19.13
CA TYR A 67 10.85 -6.80 -18.34
C TYR A 67 12.15 -6.38 -17.63
N SER A 68 12.86 -7.35 -17.03
CA SER A 68 14.13 -7.08 -16.37
C SER A 68 15.17 -6.53 -17.34
N THR A 69 15.28 -7.11 -18.54
CA THR A 69 16.19 -6.65 -19.60
C THR A 69 15.87 -5.23 -20.08
N ALA A 70 14.60 -4.86 -20.13
CA ALA A 70 14.16 -3.56 -20.63
C ALA A 70 14.29 -2.43 -19.59
N TYR A 71 14.16 -2.74 -18.30
CA TYR A 71 13.96 -1.74 -17.25
C TYR A 71 14.89 -1.88 -16.03
N ASP A 72 15.80 -2.85 -16.02
CA ASP A 72 16.75 -3.11 -14.92
C ASP A 72 16.07 -3.32 -13.55
N VAL A 73 14.88 -3.95 -13.57
CA VAL A 73 14.14 -4.31 -12.36
C VAL A 73 14.46 -5.76 -12.01
N ALA A 74 15.08 -5.96 -10.84
CA ALA A 74 15.58 -7.27 -10.42
C ALA A 74 14.60 -8.08 -9.56
N SER A 75 13.65 -7.43 -8.89
CA SER A 75 12.74 -8.07 -7.93
C SER A 75 11.38 -7.41 -7.93
N LEU A 76 10.33 -8.21 -7.77
CA LEU A 76 8.97 -7.71 -7.54
C LEU A 76 8.87 -7.01 -6.18
N PHE A 77 9.47 -7.57 -5.14
CA PHE A 77 9.52 -6.99 -3.80
C PHE A 77 10.64 -5.96 -3.65
N ASP A 78 10.50 -5.06 -2.68
CA ASP A 78 11.61 -4.21 -2.24
C ASP A 78 12.48 -4.99 -1.24
N PRO A 79 13.72 -5.38 -1.60
CA PRO A 79 14.58 -6.20 -0.72
C PRO A 79 15.33 -5.36 0.32
N ALA A 80 15.44 -4.05 0.11
CA ALA A 80 16.15 -3.16 1.00
C ALA A 80 15.34 -2.91 2.27
N GLU A 81 16.00 -2.95 3.42
CA GLU A 81 15.39 -2.48 4.66
C GLU A 81 15.18 -0.97 4.61
N VAL A 82 13.95 -0.55 4.93
CA VAL A 82 13.62 0.87 5.02
C VAL A 82 13.80 1.32 6.47
N ASN A 83 14.89 2.02 6.73
CA ASN A 83 15.18 2.57 8.05
C ASN A 83 14.32 3.82 8.31
N VAL A 84 13.37 3.70 9.23
CA VAL A 84 12.53 4.81 9.71
C VAL A 84 12.80 5.02 11.18
N GLN A 85 13.07 6.26 11.58
CA GLN A 85 13.32 6.61 12.97
C GLN A 85 12.10 6.23 13.85
N ASP A 86 12.36 5.67 15.03
CA ASP A 86 11.30 5.25 15.95
C ASP A 86 10.33 6.37 16.30
N GLN A 87 10.82 7.61 16.42
CA GLN A 87 9.97 8.75 16.70
C GLN A 87 8.98 9.01 15.56
N VAL A 88 9.45 8.97 14.31
CA VAL A 88 8.60 9.14 13.12
C VAL A 88 7.52 8.04 13.07
N ARG A 89 7.89 6.79 13.40
CA ARG A 89 6.92 5.69 13.47
C ARG A 89 5.85 5.94 14.55
N LYS A 90 6.26 6.37 15.74
CA LYS A 90 5.34 6.68 16.85
C LYS A 90 4.40 7.83 16.48
N ASP A 91 4.93 8.89 15.89
CA ASP A 91 4.15 10.06 15.50
C ASP A 91 3.14 9.72 14.40
N ALA A 92 3.55 8.91 13.40
CA ALA A 92 2.67 8.46 12.33
C ALA A 92 1.50 7.61 12.87
N LEU A 93 1.77 6.69 13.80
CA LEU A 93 0.72 5.88 14.44
C LEU A 93 -0.24 6.74 15.27
N ALA A 94 0.30 7.64 16.10
CA ALA A 94 -0.51 8.54 16.90
C ALA A 94 -1.41 9.44 16.03
N PHE A 95 -0.89 9.91 14.89
CA PHE A 95 -1.66 10.70 13.94
C PHE A 95 -2.74 9.88 13.25
N ALA A 96 -2.45 8.65 12.83
CA ALA A 96 -3.42 7.73 12.25
C ALA A 96 -4.58 7.45 13.21
N ASP A 97 -4.27 7.10 14.46
CA ASP A 97 -5.26 6.86 15.51
C ASP A 97 -6.12 8.10 15.76
N ALA A 98 -5.50 9.27 15.92
CA ALA A 98 -6.21 10.53 16.11
C ALA A 98 -7.15 10.85 14.92
N SER A 99 -6.73 10.52 13.70
CA SER A 99 -7.54 10.72 12.48
C SER A 99 -8.76 9.81 12.45
N VAL A 100 -8.61 8.54 12.82
CA VAL A 100 -9.73 7.59 12.94
C VAL A 100 -10.72 8.06 14.01
N GLN A 101 -10.21 8.49 15.17
CA GLN A 101 -11.07 9.04 16.24
C GLN A 101 -11.80 10.31 15.80
N ALA A 102 -11.17 11.16 14.99
CA ALA A 102 -11.83 12.33 14.42
C ALA A 102 -12.96 11.94 13.46
N ILE A 103 -12.78 10.91 12.64
CA ILE A 103 -13.85 10.35 11.78
C ILE A 103 -15.02 9.85 12.63
N HIS A 104 -14.76 9.06 13.68
CA HIS A 104 -15.80 8.58 14.59
C HIS A 104 -16.58 9.71 15.28
N ARG A 105 -15.90 10.80 15.64
CA ARG A 105 -16.54 11.93 16.31
C ARG A 105 -17.33 12.83 15.37
N ILE A 106 -16.81 13.08 14.16
CA ILE A 106 -17.30 14.13 13.27
C ILE A 106 -18.22 13.55 12.19
N ILE A 107 -17.85 12.42 11.59
CA ILE A 107 -18.52 11.86 10.41
C ILE A 107 -19.61 10.88 10.83
N TYR A 108 -19.31 9.92 11.72
CA TYR A 108 -20.24 8.83 12.05
C TYR A 108 -21.62 9.32 12.54
N PRO A 109 -21.72 10.31 13.46
CA PRO A 109 -23.02 10.78 13.94
C PRO A 109 -23.89 11.39 12.84
N ALA A 110 -23.27 12.07 11.86
CA ALA A 110 -24.00 12.66 10.73
C ALA A 110 -24.62 11.61 9.80
N HIS A 111 -24.12 10.37 9.84
CA HIS A 111 -24.60 9.24 9.05
C HIS A 111 -25.31 8.16 9.90
N GLY A 112 -25.56 8.41 11.18
CA GLY A 112 -26.21 7.44 12.07
C GLY A 112 -25.38 6.18 12.37
N LEU A 113 -24.07 6.24 12.15
CA LEU A 113 -23.14 5.14 12.43
C LEU A 113 -22.67 5.20 13.89
N GLN A 114 -22.31 4.05 14.47
CA GLN A 114 -21.66 3.93 15.77
C GLN A 114 -20.23 3.41 15.60
N GLY A 115 -19.29 3.97 16.35
CA GLY A 115 -17.93 3.43 16.42
C GLY A 115 -17.94 2.05 17.06
N ILE A 116 -17.02 1.18 16.62
CA ILE A 116 -16.75 -0.13 17.24
C ILE A 116 -15.97 0.09 18.53
#